data_AF-A0A9E4RR93-F1
#
_entry.id   AF-A0A9E4RR93-F1
#
_cell.length_a   1.000
_cell.length_b   1.000
_cell.length_c   1.000
_cell.angle_alpha   90.00
_cell.angle_beta   90.00
_cell.angle_gamma   90.00
#
_symmetry.space_group_name_H-M   'P 1'
#
loop_
_entity.id
_entity.type
_entity.pdbx_description
1 polymer ?
#
loop_
_entity_poly.entity_id
_entity_poly.type
_entity_poly.pdbx_seq_one_letter_code
_entity_poly.pdbx_strand_id
1 'polypeptide(L)'
;MHGRADVIVHRKNGRQRVDYFHRSPLRIFMPENHSGNVESEIVLANTSGGLVGGDELQVNVVMGEGTRSVITSQAAEKAYRANGADTIIETNLKLDAGARLRWVPQETI
;
A
#
# COMPACT_ATOMS: atom_id res chain seq x y z
N MET A 1 12.62 -12.83 2.24
CA MET A 1 11.16 -12.90 2.47
C MET A 1 10.44 -12.17 1.36
N HIS A 2 9.19 -12.54 1.03
CA HIS A 2 8.48 -11.94 -0.11
C HIS A 2 7.09 -11.43 0.30
N GLY A 3 7.03 -10.16 0.72
CA GLY A 3 5.79 -9.47 1.10
C GLY A 3 5.03 -8.96 -0.10
N ARG A 4 3.69 -8.94 -0.01
CA ARG A 4 2.84 -8.37 -1.06
C ARG A 4 1.65 -7.63 -0.49
N ALA A 5 1.30 -6.48 -1.08
CA ALA A 5 0.07 -5.75 -0.81
C ALA A 5 -0.54 -5.33 -2.15
N ASP A 6 -1.77 -5.77 -2.44
CA ASP A 6 -2.55 -5.31 -3.58
C ASP A 6 -3.77 -4.55 -3.08
N VAL A 7 -4.03 -3.39 -3.66
CA VAL A 7 -5.17 -2.53 -3.35
C VAL A 7 -5.87 -2.15 -4.65
N ILE A 8 -7.17 -2.40 -4.74
CA ILE A 8 -8.01 -1.98 -5.85
C ILE A 8 -9.14 -1.12 -5.31
N VAL A 9 -9.12 0.16 -5.65
CA VAL A 9 -10.17 1.11 -5.31
C VAL A 9 -11.08 1.28 -6.52
N HIS A 10 -12.36 1.02 -6.37
CA HIS A 10 -13.32 1.10 -7.46
C HIS A 10 -14.68 1.61 -6.98
N ARG A 11 -15.57 1.96 -7.90
CA ARG A 11 -16.95 2.35 -7.57
C ARG A 11 -17.91 1.21 -7.83
N LYS A 12 -18.82 0.96 -6.90
CA LYS A 12 -19.91 -0.02 -7.01
C LYS A 12 -21.18 0.57 -6.41
N ASN A 13 -22.26 0.61 -7.18
CA ASN A 13 -23.55 1.22 -6.78
C ASN A 13 -23.39 2.66 -6.26
N GLY A 14 -22.60 3.48 -6.97
CA GLY A 14 -22.34 4.89 -6.62
C GLY A 14 -21.35 5.11 -5.46
N ARG A 15 -21.01 4.07 -4.69
CA ARG A 15 -20.10 4.14 -3.54
C ARG A 15 -18.71 3.61 -3.89
N GLN A 16 -17.69 4.18 -3.26
CA GLN A 16 -16.34 3.66 -3.35
C GLN A 16 -16.22 2.37 -2.52
N ARG A 17 -15.45 1.41 -3.05
CA ARG A 17 -15.11 0.13 -2.43
C ARG A 17 -13.61 -0.09 -2.58
N VAL A 18 -13.06 -0.83 -1.63
CA VAL A 18 -11.66 -1.22 -1.65
C VAL A 18 -11.60 -2.74 -1.55
N ASP A 19 -11.11 -3.37 -2.60
CA ASP A 19 -10.70 -4.76 -2.56
C ASP A 19 -9.21 -4.81 -2.29
N TYR A 20 -8.76 -5.80 -1.52
CA TYR A 20 -7.36 -5.88 -1.15
C TYR A 20 -6.91 -7.31 -0.95
N PHE A 21 -5.62 -7.52 -1.14
CA PHE A 21 -4.90 -8.72 -0.78
C PHE A 21 -3.61 -8.33 -0.08
N HIS A 22 -3.19 -9.10 0.92
CA HIS A 22 -1.85 -8.97 1.45
C HIS A 22 -1.23 -10.30 1.80
N ARG A 23 0.10 -10.32 1.84
CA ARG A 23 0.91 -11.42 2.34
C ARG A 23 2.00 -10.87 3.24
N SER A 24 2.21 -11.56 4.36
CA SER A 24 3.25 -11.27 5.33
C SER A 24 4.61 -10.99 4.66
N PRO A 25 5.36 -9.97 5.14
CA PRO A 25 5.07 -9.16 6.31
C PRO A 25 4.20 -7.92 6.05
N LEU A 26 3.73 -7.72 4.81
CA LEU A 26 2.87 -6.59 4.51
C LEU A 26 1.46 -6.82 5.07
N ARG A 27 0.92 -5.76 5.66
CA ARG A 27 -0.43 -5.67 6.19
C ARG A 27 -1.11 -4.40 5.68
N ILE A 28 -2.42 -4.50 5.55
CA ILE A 28 -3.30 -3.43 5.09
C ILE A 28 -4.32 -3.22 6.20
N PHE A 29 -4.43 -1.99 6.67
CA PHE A 29 -5.44 -1.56 7.63
C PHE A 29 -6.33 -0.50 6.99
N MET A 30 -7.61 -0.54 7.33
CA MET A 30 -8.61 0.44 6.91
C MET A 30 -9.26 0.99 8.17
N PRO A 31 -8.96 2.24 8.57
CA PRO A 31 -9.66 2.89 9.67
C PRO A 31 -11.17 2.96 9.39
N GLU A 32 -11.99 2.84 10.44
CA GLU A 32 -13.42 3.05 10.29
C GLU A 32 -13.71 4.53 10.00
N ASN A 33 -14.10 4.82 8.75
CA ASN A 33 -14.56 6.14 8.37
C ASN A 33 -15.95 6.39 8.95
N HIS A 34 -16.02 7.11 10.08
CA HIS A 34 -17.26 7.51 10.75
C HIS A 34 -17.97 8.68 10.06
N SER A 35 -17.29 9.36 9.14
CA SER A 35 -17.87 10.37 8.26
C SER A 35 -18.10 9.74 6.90
N GLY A 36 -19.22 10.03 6.23
CA GLY A 36 -19.56 9.54 4.88
C GLY A 36 -18.62 10.04 3.76
N ASN A 37 -17.31 10.01 3.99
CA ASN A 37 -16.25 10.50 3.14
C ASN A 37 -16.22 9.73 1.82
N VAL A 38 -16.05 10.51 0.74
CA VAL A 38 -15.85 10.03 -0.63
C VAL A 38 -14.45 9.43 -0.82
N GLU A 39 -13.53 9.68 0.14
CA GLU A 39 -12.14 9.27 0.08
C GLU A 39 -11.86 8.10 1.03
N SER A 40 -11.24 7.03 0.54
CA SER A 40 -10.82 5.89 1.37
C SER A 40 -9.47 6.18 2.02
N GLU A 41 -9.32 5.81 3.29
CA GLU A 41 -8.04 5.86 3.99
C GLU A 41 -7.52 4.42 4.16
N ILE A 42 -6.28 4.21 3.71
CA ILE A 42 -5.63 2.90 3.70
C ILE A 42 -4.25 3.07 4.30
N VAL A 43 -3.90 2.17 5.22
CA VAL A 43 -2.63 2.21 5.93
C VAL A 43 -1.88 0.92 5.65
N LEU A 44 -0.68 1.06 5.10
CA LEU A 44 0.26 -0.04 4.88
C LEU A 44 1.20 -0.16 6.07
N ALA A 45 1.49 -1.40 6.47
CA ALA A 45 2.49 -1.67 7.48
C ALA A 45 3.31 -2.89 7.09
N ASN A 46 4.63 -2.77 7.21
CA ASN A 46 5.51 -3.93 7.32
C ASN A 46 5.59 -4.34 8.80
N THR A 47 5.19 -5.57 9.12
CA THR A 47 5.21 -6.10 10.49
C THR A 47 6.47 -6.90 10.82
N SER A 48 7.49 -6.86 9.97
CA SER A 48 8.80 -7.45 10.24
C SER A 48 9.67 -6.53 11.11
N GLY A 49 10.87 -7.01 11.48
CA GLY A 49 11.89 -6.21 12.15
C GLY A 49 12.77 -5.36 11.21
N GLY A 50 12.47 -5.37 9.91
CA GLY A 50 13.27 -4.78 8.82
C GLY A 50 13.68 -5.82 7.77
N LEU A 51 14.19 -5.32 6.66
CA LEU A 51 14.59 -6.08 5.49
C LEU A 51 16.09 -6.39 5.49
N VAL A 52 16.44 -7.60 5.11
CA VAL A 52 17.83 -8.02 4.85
C VAL A 52 18.02 -8.38 3.37
N GLY A 53 19.27 -8.63 2.97
CA GLY A 53 19.60 -8.99 1.60
C GLY A 53 18.78 -10.20 1.10
N GLY A 54 18.20 -10.07 -0.09
CA GLY A 54 17.29 -11.05 -0.69
C GLY A 54 15.82 -10.92 -0.28
N ASP A 55 15.46 -9.96 0.57
CA ASP A 55 14.07 -9.64 0.86
C ASP A 55 13.43 -8.78 -0.23
N GLU A 56 12.14 -9.01 -0.45
CA GLU A 56 11.34 -8.33 -1.47
C GLU A 56 9.98 -7.94 -0.88
N LEU A 57 9.60 -6.69 -1.07
CA LEU A 57 8.25 -6.19 -0.79
C LEU A 57 7.65 -5.63 -2.07
N GLN A 58 6.42 -6.04 -2.39
CA GLN A 58 5.70 -5.51 -3.55
C GLN A 58 4.38 -4.86 -3.12
N VAL A 59 4.17 -3.62 -3.54
CA VAL A 59 2.92 -2.88 -3.33
C VAL A 59 2.32 -2.53 -4.68
N ASN A 60 1.10 -2.98 -4.94
CA ASN A 60 0.35 -2.66 -6.16
C ASN A 60 -0.94 -1.94 -5.79
N VAL A 61 -1.17 -0.78 -6.40
CA VAL A 61 -2.38 0.03 -6.20
C VAL A 61 -3.02 0.33 -7.53
N VAL A 62 -4.30 0.02 -7.65
CA VAL A 62 -5.14 0.35 -8.81
C VAL A 62 -6.28 1.24 -8.35
N MET A 63 -6.36 2.44 -8.93
CA MET A 63 -7.41 3.41 -8.67
C MET A 63 -8.32 3.49 -9.90
N GLY A 64 -9.54 2.98 -9.79
CA GLY A 64 -10.55 3.04 -10.83
C GLY A 64 -11.08 4.46 -11.07
N GLU A 65 -11.84 4.65 -12.15
CA GLU A 65 -12.32 5.96 -12.60
C GLU A 65 -12.99 6.79 -11.49
N GLY A 66 -12.55 8.05 -11.36
CA GLY A 66 -13.14 9.02 -10.42
C GLY A 66 -13.06 8.65 -8.94
N THR A 67 -12.22 7.67 -8.57
CA THR A 67 -11.98 7.27 -7.17
C THR A 67 -11.03 8.23 -6.46
N ARG A 68 -11.07 8.24 -5.13
CA ARG A 68 -10.20 9.09 -4.30
C ARG A 68 -9.70 8.29 -3.11
N SER A 69 -8.39 8.21 -2.90
CA SER A 69 -7.85 7.57 -1.71
C SER A 69 -6.60 8.25 -1.18
N VAL A 70 -6.39 8.07 0.12
CA VAL A 70 -5.10 8.25 0.79
C VAL A 70 -4.55 6.88 1.11
N ILE A 71 -3.30 6.64 0.73
CA ILE A 71 -2.56 5.49 1.19
C ILE A 71 -1.32 5.99 1.91
N THR A 72 -1.22 5.64 3.19
CA THR A 72 -0.14 6.05 4.09
C THR A 72 0.52 4.83 4.72
N SER A 73 1.54 5.04 5.54
CA SER A 73 2.22 4.00 6.32
C SER A 73 2.44 4.41 7.77
N GLN A 74 2.63 3.43 8.66
CA GLN A 74 2.79 3.70 10.11
C GLN A 74 4.24 3.72 10.62
N ALA A 75 5.21 3.26 9.81
CA ALA A 75 6.60 3.17 10.22
C ALA A 75 7.53 3.18 9.03
N ALA A 76 8.72 3.76 9.23
CA ALA A 76 9.81 3.68 8.28
C ALA A 76 10.22 2.23 8.05
N GLU A 77 10.56 1.92 6.80
CA GLU A 77 11.12 0.65 6.40
C GLU A 77 12.60 0.61 6.78
N LYS A 78 13.02 -0.42 7.52
CA LYS A 78 14.40 -0.58 7.97
C LYS A 78 15.13 -1.49 6.99
N ALA A 79 16.07 -0.96 6.22
CA ALA A 79 16.88 -1.77 5.31
C ALA A 79 18.26 -2.01 5.91
N TYR A 80 18.55 -3.26 6.32
CA TYR A 80 19.87 -3.62 6.82
C TYR A 80 20.87 -3.80 5.68
N ARG A 81 22.17 -3.71 6.01
CA ARG A 81 23.25 -3.96 5.06
C ARG A 81 23.10 -5.34 4.41
N ALA A 82 22.96 -5.35 3.09
CA ALA A 82 23.04 -6.56 2.29
C ALA A 82 24.52 -6.96 2.08
N ASN A 83 24.86 -8.22 2.36
CA ASN A 83 26.19 -8.79 2.08
C ASN A 83 26.09 -9.85 0.95
N GLY A 84 25.25 -9.59 -0.04
CA GLY A 84 24.88 -10.56 -1.07
C GLY A 84 23.78 -10.00 -1.99
N ALA A 85 22.67 -10.72 -2.11
CA ALA A 85 21.52 -10.27 -2.91
C ALA A 85 20.94 -8.95 -2.39
N ASP A 86 20.44 -8.12 -3.30
CA ASP A 86 19.79 -6.85 -2.98
C ASP A 86 18.49 -7.06 -2.20
N THR A 87 18.11 -6.03 -1.46
CA THR A 87 16.75 -5.88 -0.91
C THR A 87 15.92 -5.07 -1.89
N ILE A 88 14.73 -5.54 -2.25
CA ILE A 88 13.86 -4.92 -3.24
C ILE A 88 12.57 -4.43 -2.59
N ILE A 89 12.21 -3.18 -2.86
CA ILE A 89 10.89 -2.63 -2.55
C ILE A 89 10.33 -2.09 -3.85
N GLU A 90 9.28 -2.73 -4.36
CA GLU A 90 8.63 -2.34 -5.59
C GLU A 90 7.25 -1.73 -5.29
N THR A 91 6.95 -0.59 -5.89
CA THR A 91 5.66 0.08 -5.78
C THR A 91 5.10 0.41 -7.16
N ASN A 92 3.95 -0.16 -7.49
CA ASN A 92 3.24 0.06 -8.74
C ASN A 92 1.92 0.78 -8.47
N LEU A 93 1.76 1.98 -9.03
CA LEU A 93 0.56 2.80 -8.87
C LEU A 93 -0.08 3.04 -10.24
N LYS A 94 -1.31 2.57 -10.43
CA LYS A 94 -2.11 2.79 -11.64
C LYS A 94 -3.36 3.62 -11.30
N LEU A 95 -3.56 4.72 -12.02
CA LEU A 95 -4.72 5.58 -11.88
C LEU A 95 -5.47 5.68 -13.20
N ASP A 96 -6.77 5.38 -13.17
CA ASP A 96 -7.68 5.61 -14.30
C ASP A 96 -8.17 7.07 -14.32
N ALA A 97 -8.94 7.43 -15.36
CA ALA A 97 -9.39 8.80 -15.60
C ALA A 97 -10.08 9.44 -14.37
N GLY A 98 -9.67 10.65 -14.02
CA GLY A 98 -10.24 11.40 -12.90
C GLY A 98 -9.98 10.81 -11.50
N ALA A 99 -9.27 9.69 -11.39
CA ALA A 99 -8.85 9.14 -10.11
C ALA A 99 -7.84 10.05 -9.41
N ARG A 100 -7.85 10.07 -8.08
CA ARG A 100 -6.90 10.84 -7.26
C ARG A 100 -6.34 9.96 -6.16
N LEU A 101 -5.01 9.88 -6.08
CA LEU A 101 -4.30 9.15 -5.05
C LEU A 101 -3.38 10.12 -4.30
N ARG A 102 -3.52 10.18 -2.97
CA ARG A 102 -2.51 10.74 -2.09
C ARG A 102 -1.65 9.58 -1.57
N TRP A 103 -0.44 9.47 -2.11
CA TRP A 103 0.52 8.43 -1.78
C TRP A 103 1.55 9.00 -0.80
N VAL A 104 1.56 8.47 0.42
CA VAL A 104 2.52 8.82 1.48
C VAL A 104 3.29 7.53 1.84
N PRO A 105 4.34 7.20 1.07
CA PRO A 105 5.06 5.94 1.22
C PRO A 105 5.75 5.83 2.58
N GLN A 106 6.21 4.61 2.90
CA GLN A 106 7.18 4.41 3.98
C GLN A 106 8.48 5.15 3.64
N GLU A 107 8.93 6.00 4.55
CA GLU A 107 10.32 6.46 4.56
C GLU A 107 11.25 5.24 4.74
N THR A 108 12.46 5.27 4.20
CA THR A 108 13.44 4.17 4.34
C THR A 108 14.62 4.63 5.19
N ILE A 109 15.01 3.81 6.18
CA ILE A 109 16.14 4.06 7.09
C ILE A 109 17.15 2.92 7.11
#